data_AF-A0A935YRK1-F1
#
_entry.id   AF-A0A935YRK1-F1
#
_cell.length_a   1.000
_cell.length_b   1.000
_cell.length_c   1.000
_cell.angle_alpha   90.00
_cell.angle_beta   90.00
_cell.angle_gamma   90.00
#
_symmetry.space_group_name_H-M   'P 1'
#
loop_
_entity.id
_entity.type
_entity.pdbx_description
1 polymer ?
#
loop_
_entity_poly.entity_id
_entity_poly.type
_entity_poly.pdbx_seq_one_letter_code
_entity_poly.pdbx_strand_id
1 'polypeptide(L)'
;MPLETGRGRRRKFCPTCSPSRPRRKPEPSEAVTRAVTAPAGSVLDATRAALVQSGRLDTPMGQAALVLASRIDDAGEPLAAITQATKQLREALSSVVSEEQAAPADPNDEFTRKRLAREHGA
;
A
#
# COMPACT_ATOMS: atom_id res chain seq x y z
N MET A 1 -30.34 -35.69 18.27
CA MET A 1 -30.31 -34.22 18.11
C MET A 1 -29.09 -33.81 17.29
N PRO A 2 -29.20 -33.55 15.97
CA PRO A 2 -28.08 -32.97 15.21
C PRO A 2 -28.53 -31.71 14.42
N LEU A 3 -27.74 -30.70 14.08
CA LEU A 3 -26.28 -30.56 14.01
C LEU A 3 -25.81 -29.18 14.52
N GLU A 4 -24.73 -29.18 15.29
CA GLU A 4 -23.82 -28.04 15.41
C GLU A 4 -22.86 -28.04 14.22
N THR A 5 -22.66 -26.90 13.56
CA THR A 5 -21.49 -26.72 12.68
C THR A 5 -20.86 -25.34 12.88
N GLY A 6 -19.68 -25.31 13.52
CA GLY A 6 -18.81 -24.14 13.70
C GLY A 6 -18.50 -23.76 15.16
N ARG A 7 -17.29 -23.23 15.41
CA ARG A 7 -16.69 -23.11 16.76
C ARG A 7 -17.44 -22.12 17.67
N GLY A 8 -18.24 -22.67 18.59
CA GLY A 8 -18.62 -22.01 19.85
C GLY A 8 -20.06 -21.51 19.97
N ARG A 9 -20.88 -21.53 18.92
CA ARG A 9 -22.28 -21.08 19.02
C ARG A 9 -23.22 -21.92 18.16
N ARG A 10 -24.39 -22.25 18.70
CA ARG A 10 -25.48 -22.88 17.94
C ARG A 10 -25.84 -22.03 16.73
N ARG A 11 -25.86 -22.65 15.56
CA ARG A 11 -26.32 -22.00 14.33
C ARG A 11 -27.80 -21.67 14.42
N LYS A 12 -28.16 -20.45 14.00
CA LYS A 12 -29.56 -19.99 13.92
C LYS A 12 -30.25 -20.40 12.63
N PHE A 13 -29.49 -20.74 11.59
CA PHE A 13 -30.00 -20.96 10.25
C PHE A 13 -29.72 -22.38 9.76
N CYS A 14 -30.68 -22.91 9.01
CA CYS A 14 -30.60 -24.22 8.37
C CYS A 14 -29.39 -24.26 7.41
N PRO A 15 -28.55 -25.30 7.44
CA PRO A 15 -27.39 -25.43 6.56
C PRO A 15 -27.80 -25.53 5.08
N THR A 16 -28.99 -26.06 4.79
CA THR A 16 -29.52 -26.20 3.43
C THR A 16 -30.04 -24.87 2.89
N CYS A 17 -30.72 -24.08 3.72
CA CYS A 17 -31.27 -22.78 3.31
C CYS A 17 -30.25 -21.64 3.39
N SER A 18 -29.19 -21.80 4.21
CA SER A 18 -28.15 -20.79 4.44
C SER A 18 -26.77 -21.46 4.54
N PRO A 19 -26.18 -21.84 3.40
CA PRO A 19 -24.87 -22.47 3.37
C PRO A 19 -23.78 -21.48 3.79
N SER A 20 -22.75 -21.98 4.48
CA SER A 20 -21.59 -21.16 4.84
C SER A 20 -20.81 -20.80 3.59
N ARG A 21 -20.68 -19.50 3.28
CA ARG A 21 -19.82 -19.07 2.19
C ARG A 21 -18.35 -19.17 2.64
N PRO A 22 -17.47 -19.91 1.93
CA PRO A 22 -16.06 -19.91 2.27
C PRO A 22 -15.52 -18.49 2.13
N ARG A 23 -14.83 -17.99 3.16
CA ARG A 23 -14.09 -16.73 3.05
C ARG A 23 -13.00 -16.95 2.02
N ARG A 24 -13.13 -16.33 0.84
CA ARG A 24 -11.99 -16.18 -0.09
C ARG A 24 -10.92 -15.44 0.69
N LYS A 25 -9.77 -16.08 0.89
CA LYS A 25 -8.57 -15.35 1.28
C LYS A 25 -8.28 -14.40 0.11
N PRO A 26 -8.10 -13.09 0.34
CA PRO A 26 -7.59 -12.24 -0.71
C PRO A 26 -6.26 -12.85 -1.17
N GLU A 27 -6.17 -13.21 -2.44
CA GLU A 27 -4.88 -13.51 -3.05
C GLU A 27 -4.02 -12.27 -2.85
N PRO A 28 -2.77 -12.42 -2.36
CA PRO A 28 -1.86 -11.28 -2.32
C PRO A 28 -1.77 -10.77 -3.75
N SER A 29 -2.16 -9.52 -3.98
CA SER A 29 -2.02 -8.91 -5.30
C SER A 29 -0.56 -9.04 -5.72
N GLU A 30 -0.30 -9.55 -6.91
CA GLU A 30 1.03 -9.72 -7.50
C GLU A 30 1.79 -8.39 -7.69
N ALA A 31 1.25 -7.27 -7.22
CA ALA A 31 1.79 -5.93 -7.42
C ALA A 31 2.99 -5.57 -6.53
N VAL A 32 3.59 -6.51 -5.80
CA VAL A 32 4.77 -6.22 -4.94
C VAL A 32 5.90 -7.21 -5.18
N THR A 33 6.35 -7.34 -6.43
CA THR A 33 7.62 -8.03 -6.74
C THR A 33 8.46 -7.27 -7.75
N ARG A 34 8.58 -5.94 -7.58
CA ARG A 34 9.84 -5.31 -7.96
C ARG A 34 10.65 -5.13 -6.69
N ALA A 35 11.27 -6.24 -6.26
CA ALA A 35 12.38 -6.16 -5.32
C ALA A 35 13.45 -5.36 -6.04
N VAL A 36 13.50 -4.06 -5.76
CA VAL A 36 14.62 -3.22 -6.15
C VAL A 36 15.83 -3.87 -5.49
N THR A 37 16.69 -4.49 -6.29
CA THR A 37 18.03 -4.87 -5.86
C THR A 37 18.71 -3.59 -5.42
N ALA A 38 18.58 -3.26 -4.14
CA ALA A 38 19.31 -2.15 -3.56
C ALA A 38 20.80 -2.45 -3.79
N PRO A 39 21.56 -1.55 -4.43
CA PRO A 39 22.99 -1.73 -4.52
C PRO A 39 23.53 -1.92 -3.09
N ALA A 40 24.53 -2.79 -2.91
CA ALA A 40 25.21 -2.93 -1.64
C ALA A 40 25.74 -1.55 -1.21
N GLY A 41 25.08 -0.93 -0.24
CA GLY A 41 25.21 0.49 0.08
C GLY A 41 24.37 0.89 1.29
N SER A 42 24.47 2.15 1.68
CA SER A 42 23.77 2.73 2.85
C SER A 42 22.26 2.85 2.61
N VAL A 43 21.46 2.95 3.67
CA VAL A 43 20.01 3.20 3.57
C VAL A 43 19.76 4.52 2.83
N LEU A 44 20.63 5.51 3.01
CA LEU A 44 20.65 6.77 2.27
C LEU A 44 20.75 6.55 0.75
N ASP A 45 21.72 5.74 0.30
CA ASP A 45 21.95 5.50 -1.13
C ASP A 45 20.76 4.79 -1.77
N ALA A 46 20.22 3.78 -1.09
CA ALA A 46 19.02 3.07 -1.55
C ALA A 46 17.80 4.00 -1.63
N THR A 47 17.62 4.87 -0.63
CA THR A 47 16.51 5.83 -0.58
C THR A 47 16.65 6.88 -1.69
N ARG A 48 17.87 7.38 -1.93
CA ARG A 48 18.15 8.31 -3.02
C ARG A 48 17.84 7.68 -4.38
N ALA A 49 18.29 6.45 -4.63
CA ALA A 49 18.03 5.76 -5.88
C ALA A 49 16.53 5.58 -6.14
N ALA A 50 15.75 5.22 -5.11
CA ALA A 50 14.30 5.10 -5.20
C ALA A 50 13.62 6.44 -5.53
N LEU A 51 14.03 7.54 -4.89
CA LEU A 51 13.49 8.88 -5.14
C LEU A 51 13.87 9.45 -6.51
N VAL A 52 15.08 9.16 -7.01
CA VAL A 52 15.48 9.48 -8.39
C VAL A 52 14.56 8.73 -9.35
N GLN A 53 14.34 7.44 -9.13
CA GLN A 53 13.54 6.59 -10.01
C GLN A 53 12.07 7.03 -10.07
N SER A 54 11.51 7.52 -8.96
CA SER A 54 10.15 8.10 -8.94
C SER A 54 10.09 9.57 -9.36
N GLY A 55 11.24 10.24 -9.58
CA GLY A 55 11.29 11.67 -9.94
C GLY A 55 10.86 12.60 -8.80
N ARG A 56 11.01 12.18 -7.54
CA ARG A 56 10.45 12.86 -6.36
C ARG A 56 11.52 13.43 -5.43
N LEU A 57 12.76 13.51 -5.91
CA LEU A 57 13.92 13.96 -5.15
C LEU A 57 13.73 15.39 -4.63
N ASP A 58 13.16 16.28 -5.43
CA ASP A 58 13.01 17.70 -5.09
C ASP A 58 11.75 18.01 -4.26
N THR A 59 10.98 16.99 -3.87
CA THR A 59 9.80 17.18 -3.02
C THR A 59 10.20 17.33 -1.56
N PRO A 60 9.45 18.10 -0.74
CA PRO A 60 9.76 18.25 0.69
C PRO A 60 9.76 16.89 1.41
N MET A 61 8.87 15.97 1.00
CA MET A 61 8.82 14.62 1.56
C MET A 61 10.03 13.77 1.11
N GLY A 62 10.48 13.92 -0.14
CA GLY A 62 11.72 13.29 -0.62
C GLY A 62 12.94 13.76 0.16
N GLN A 63 13.05 15.07 0.42
CA GLN A 63 14.13 15.63 1.25
C GLN A 63 14.08 15.12 2.70
N ALA A 64 12.88 15.06 3.30
CA ALA A 64 12.71 14.49 4.64
C ALA A 64 13.13 13.00 4.70
N ALA A 65 12.78 12.22 3.68
CA ALA A 65 13.18 10.82 3.58
C ALA A 65 14.70 10.64 3.52
N LEU A 66 15.43 11.52 2.82
CA LEU A 66 16.90 11.49 2.79
C LEU A 66 17.52 11.75 4.16
N VAL A 67 16.98 12.71 4.92
CA VAL A 67 17.45 13.00 6.29
C VAL A 67 17.17 11.84 7.25
N LEU A 68 16.01 11.20 7.13
CA LEU A 68 15.69 10.02 7.93
C LEU A 68 16.60 8.83 7.58
N ALA A 69 16.89 8.64 6.30
CA ALA A 69 17.81 7.60 5.85
C ALA A 69 19.23 7.82 6.38
N SER A 70 19.74 9.06 6.35
CA SER A 70 21.07 9.38 6.90
C SER A 70 21.17 9.08 8.40
N ARG A 71 20.10 9.30 9.16
CA ARG A 71 20.05 9.00 10.60
C ARG A 71 20.01 7.51 10.90
N ILE A 72 19.45 6.70 10.00
CA ILE A 72 19.43 5.24 10.14
C ILE A 72 20.83 4.66 9.92
N ASP A 73 21.62 5.28 9.03
CA ASP A 73 23.00 4.87 8.76
C ASP A 73 24.00 5.32 9.84
N ASP A 74 23.61 6.25 10.73
CA ASP A 74 24.47 6.70 11.82
C ASP A 74 24.55 5.62 12.93
N ALA A 75 25.74 5.04 13.08
CA ALA A 75 26.02 3.97 14.05
C ALA A 75 25.94 4.43 15.52
N GLY A 76 25.84 5.74 15.79
CA GLY A 76 25.77 6.32 17.13
C GLY A 76 24.35 6.42 17.73
N GLU A 77 23.30 6.22 16.94
CA GLU A 77 21.92 6.38 17.39
C GLU A 77 21.44 5.16 18.22
N PRO A 78 20.68 5.37 19.31
CA PRO A 78 20.09 4.27 20.06
C PRO A 78 19.06 3.51 19.22
N LEU A 79 18.96 2.19 19.42
CA LEU A 79 18.07 1.31 18.65
C LEU A 79 16.60 1.80 18.60
N ALA A 80 16.11 2.41 19.69
CA ALA A 80 14.78 3.01 19.73
C ALA A 80 14.62 4.14 18.70
N ALA A 81 15.61 5.03 18.58
CA ALA A 81 15.60 6.12 17.60
C ALA A 81 15.65 5.58 16.17
N ILE A 82 16.45 4.53 15.91
CA ILE A 82 16.50 3.84 14.61
C ILE A 82 15.14 3.23 14.26
N THR A 83 14.49 2.54 15.20
CA THR A 83 13.16 1.96 14.94
C THR A 83 12.08 3.02 14.71
N GLN A 84 12.19 4.19 15.33
CA GLN A 84 11.30 5.31 15.06
C GLN A 84 11.58 5.93 13.68
N ALA A 85 12.85 6.17 13.35
CA ALA A 85 13.26 6.73 12.07
C ALA A 85 12.85 5.84 10.89
N THR A 86 12.99 4.51 11.02
CA THR A 86 12.52 3.55 10.00
C THR A 86 11.01 3.57 9.79
N LYS A 87 10.20 3.77 10.85
CA LYS A 87 8.75 3.93 10.72
C LYS A 87 8.40 5.21 9.99
N GLN A 88 9.02 6.32 10.37
CA GLN A 88 8.82 7.62 9.72
C GLN A 88 9.26 7.58 8.25
N LEU A 89 10.37 6.91 7.94
CA LEU A 89 10.85 6.73 6.57
C LEU A 89 9.83 5.93 5.73
N ARG A 90 9.25 4.88 6.30
CA ARG A 90 8.19 4.10 5.64
C ARG A 90 6.97 4.98 5.35
N GLU A 91 6.53 5.78 6.31
CA GLU A 91 5.39 6.68 6.13
C GLU A 91 5.66 7.72 5.03
N ALA A 92 6.83 8.35 5.06
CA ALA A 92 7.25 9.31 4.03
C ALA A 92 7.25 8.67 2.64
N LEU A 93 7.84 7.49 2.48
CA LEU A 93 7.86 6.78 1.19
C LEU A 93 6.47 6.28 0.75
N SER A 94 5.60 5.90 1.69
CA SER A 94 4.23 5.47 1.36
C SER A 94 3.40 6.59 0.74
N SER A 95 3.61 7.84 1.19
CA SER A 95 2.94 9.01 0.60
C SER A 95 3.44 9.30 -0.82
N VAL A 96 4.72 9.07 -1.09
CA VAL A 96 5.31 9.21 -2.44
C VAL A 96 4.70 8.19 -3.41
N VAL A 97 4.56 6.94 -2.98
CA VAL A 97 3.97 5.86 -3.80
C VAL A 97 2.47 6.08 -4.02
N SER A 98 1.75 6.56 -3.00
CA SER A 98 0.29 6.79 -3.09
C SER A 98 -0.07 7.93 -4.04
N GLU A 99 0.77 8.97 -4.14
CA GLU A 99 0.58 10.04 -5.13
C GLU A 99 0.87 9.58 -6.56
N GLU A 100 1.81 8.66 -6.76
CA GLU A 100 2.11 8.07 -8.07
C GLU A 100 0.99 7.14 -8.57
N GLN A 101 0.16 6.61 -7.68
CA GLN A 101 -1.01 5.77 -7.99
C GLN A 101 -2.33 6.54 -8.05
N ALA A 102 -2.30 7.87 -7.96
CA ALA A 102 -3.47 8.71 -8.22
C ALA A 102 -3.86 8.65 -9.71
N ALA A 103 -4.70 7.65 -10.01
CA ALA A 103 -5.53 7.42 -11.20
C ALA A 103 -4.86 6.89 -12.48
N PRO A 104 -4.90 5.57 -12.73
CA PRO A 104 -5.45 5.11 -13.99
C PRO A 104 -6.96 5.37 -13.95
N ALA A 105 -7.49 6.14 -14.91
CA ALA A 105 -8.92 6.36 -15.06
C ALA A 105 -9.68 5.04 -14.96
N ASP A 106 -10.65 4.96 -14.05
CA ASP A 106 -11.53 3.79 -13.94
C ASP A 106 -12.24 3.63 -15.29
N PRO A 107 -12.27 2.44 -15.92
CA PRO A 107 -13.05 2.21 -17.14
C PRO A 107 -14.51 2.69 -17.05
N ASN A 108 -15.09 2.79 -15.84
CA ASN A 108 -16.42 3.36 -15.62
C ASN A 108 -16.48 4.90 -15.77
N ASP A 109 -15.36 5.61 -15.64
CA ASP A 109 -15.31 7.06 -15.85
C ASP A 109 -15.60 7.42 -17.32
N GLU A 110 -15.24 6.56 -18.26
CA GLU A 110 -15.53 6.76 -19.69
C GLU A 110 -17.04 6.69 -19.98
N PHE A 111 -17.75 5.74 -19.35
CA PHE A 111 -19.21 5.62 -19.49
C PHE A 111 -19.94 6.79 -18.85
N THR A 112 -19.47 7.26 -17.69
CA THR A 112 -20.06 8.39 -16.96
C THR A 112 -19.90 9.69 -17.77
N ARG A 113 -18.72 9.90 -18.38
CA ARG A 113 -18.48 11.03 -19.31
C ARG A 113 -19.36 10.96 -20.55
N LYS A 114 -19.51 9.79 -21.17
CA LYS A 114 -20.39 9.58 -22.34
C LYS A 114 -21.88 9.77 -22.04
N ARG A 115 -22.30 9.56 -20.80
CA ARG A 115 -23.68 9.79 -20.37
C ARG A 115 -23.95 11.28 -20.17
N LEU A 116 -23.09 11.98 -19.43
CA LEU A 116 -23.22 13.43 -19.19
C LEU A 116 -23.18 14.23 -20.50
N ALA A 117 -22.35 13.83 -21.47
CA ALA A 117 -22.30 14.46 -22.79
C ALA A 117 -23.61 14.33 -23.59
N ARG A 118 -24.43 13.30 -23.34
CA ARG A 118 -25.76 13.15 -23.96
C ARG A 118 -26.84 13.93 -23.23
N GLU A 119 -26.74 14.02 -21.90
CA GLU A 119 -27.72 14.73 -21.06
C GLU A 119 -27.60 16.26 -21.18
N HIS A 120 -26.40 16.79 -21.47
CA HIS A 120 -26.17 18.23 -21.69
C HIS A 120 -26.21 18.66 -23.17
N GLY A 121 -26.52 17.74 -24.08
CA GLY A 121 -26.52 17.95 -25.53
C GLY A 121 -27.89 17.78 -26.19
N ALA A 122 -28.97 18.27 -25.55
CA ALA A 122 -30.32 18.33 -26.11
C ALA A 122 -30.99 19.65 -25.74
#